data_AF-A0A2S3YAG6-F1
#
_entry.id   AF-A0A2S3YAG6-F1
#
_cell.length_a   1.000
_cell.length_b   1.000
_cell.length_c   1.000
_cell.angle_alpha   90.00
_cell.angle_beta   90.00
_cell.angle_gamma   90.00
#
_symmetry.space_group_name_H-M   'P 1'
#
loop_
_entity.id
_entity.type
_entity.pdbx_description
1 polymer ?
#
loop_
_entity_poly.entity_id
_entity_poly.type
_entity_poly.pdbx_seq_one_letter_code
_entity_poly.pdbx_strand_id
1 'polypeptide(L)'
;MWLDPGQFEDLDYTVHVLFDDFCDADNPSPWLGQCLRSEEEVELMAGLGAAFNAVQDSIGSAAPDEVYLDSPGWSAVVAAAARLAQVMVSNDHLALSKLHDAGYRWPLGTEPVASGTDDQHSDS
;
A
#
# COMPACT_ATOMS: atom_id res chain seq x y z
N MET A 1 -21.92 -16.89 -0.73
CA MET A 1 -20.85 -17.13 -1.72
C MET A 1 -19.60 -17.37 -0.90
N TRP A 2 -19.09 -18.60 -0.89
CA TRP A 2 -17.82 -18.92 -0.24
C TRP A 2 -16.79 -18.95 -1.36
N LEU A 3 -15.73 -18.15 -1.25
CA LEU A 3 -14.69 -18.07 -2.26
C LEU A 3 -13.79 -19.31 -2.16
N ASP A 4 -13.36 -19.85 -3.29
CA ASP A 4 -12.42 -20.95 -3.33
C ASP A 4 -11.07 -20.49 -2.76
N PRO A 5 -10.58 -21.05 -1.64
CA PRO A 5 -9.30 -20.65 -1.06
C PRO A 5 -8.14 -20.81 -2.04
N GLY A 6 -8.17 -21.82 -2.92
CA GLY A 6 -7.15 -22.02 -3.95
C GLY A 6 -7.16 -20.97 -5.07
N GLN A 7 -8.13 -20.04 -5.07
CA GLN A 7 -8.18 -18.89 -6.00
C GLN A 7 -8.02 -17.53 -5.31
N PHE A 8 -8.17 -17.46 -3.98
CA PHE A 8 -8.15 -16.20 -3.24
C PHE A 8 -7.05 -16.10 -2.18
N GLU A 9 -6.50 -17.23 -1.73
CA GLU A 9 -5.31 -17.32 -0.88
C GLU A 9 -4.09 -17.73 -1.72
N ASP A 10 -4.14 -17.41 -3.02
CA ASP A 10 -3.04 -17.63 -3.95
C ASP A 10 -1.96 -16.57 -3.69
N LEU A 11 -0.83 -17.03 -3.13
CA LEU A 11 0.34 -16.19 -2.92
C LEU A 11 0.84 -15.64 -4.26
N ASP A 12 0.74 -16.41 -5.34
CA ASP A 12 1.08 -15.98 -6.70
C ASP A 12 0.28 -14.75 -7.09
N TYR A 13 -1.05 -14.77 -6.89
CA TYR A 13 -1.91 -13.61 -7.17
C TYR A 13 -1.59 -12.41 -6.28
N THR A 14 -1.38 -12.62 -4.99
CA THR A 14 -1.08 -11.52 -4.04
C THR A 14 0.27 -10.88 -4.35
N VAL A 15 1.27 -11.69 -4.68
CA VAL A 15 2.59 -11.24 -5.12
C VAL A 15 2.46 -10.53 -6.47
N HIS A 16 1.82 -11.12 -7.47
CA HIS A 16 1.65 -10.46 -8.78
C HIS A 16 0.96 -9.09 -8.68
N VAL A 17 -0.05 -8.92 -7.84
CA VAL A 17 -0.68 -7.60 -7.64
C VAL A 17 0.27 -6.61 -6.95
N LEU A 18 1.04 -7.06 -5.96
CA LEU A 18 2.00 -6.21 -5.23
C LEU A 18 3.27 -5.89 -6.02
N PHE A 19 3.60 -6.71 -7.02
CA PHE A 19 4.87 -6.64 -7.74
C PHE A 19 4.71 -6.20 -9.21
N ASP A 20 3.57 -6.45 -9.87
CA ASP A 20 3.35 -6.07 -11.28
C ASP A 20 2.34 -4.92 -11.45
N ASP A 21 1.25 -4.91 -10.68
CA ASP A 21 0.19 -3.90 -10.84
C ASP A 21 0.46 -2.61 -10.06
N PHE A 22 1.21 -2.71 -8.96
CA PHE A 22 1.54 -1.59 -8.09
C PHE A 22 3.02 -1.59 -7.73
N CYS A 23 3.69 -0.46 -7.93
CA CYS A 23 5.06 -0.19 -7.51
C CYS A 23 6.21 -0.86 -8.27
N ASP A 24 6.01 -1.92 -9.08
CA ASP A 24 7.05 -2.65 -9.83
C ASP A 24 8.34 -2.88 -9.02
N ALA A 25 8.44 -4.00 -8.29
CA ALA A 25 9.57 -4.22 -7.40
C ALA A 25 10.92 -4.40 -8.11
N ASP A 26 10.90 -4.70 -9.42
CA ASP A 26 12.11 -4.78 -10.26
C ASP A 26 12.56 -3.40 -10.74
N ASN A 27 11.64 -2.44 -10.80
CA ASN A 27 11.91 -1.06 -11.18
C ASN A 27 11.02 -0.07 -10.42
N PRO A 28 11.27 0.16 -9.11
CA PRO A 28 10.37 0.94 -8.27
C PRO A 28 10.49 2.46 -8.42
N SER A 29 11.59 2.95 -8.99
CA SER A 29 11.87 4.39 -9.12
C SER A 29 10.76 5.21 -9.82
N PRO A 30 10.10 4.74 -10.91
CA PRO A 30 9.01 5.45 -11.55
C PRO A 30 7.77 5.64 -10.66
N TRP A 31 7.64 4.86 -9.59
CA TRP A 31 6.49 4.87 -8.68
C TRP A 31 6.63 5.84 -7.51
N LEU A 32 7.78 6.52 -7.41
CA LEU A 32 7.99 7.61 -6.47
C LEU A 32 7.02 8.77 -6.75
N GLY A 33 6.32 9.20 -5.70
CA GLY A 33 5.25 10.19 -5.76
C GLY A 33 3.89 9.64 -6.21
N GLN A 34 3.81 8.37 -6.60
CA GLN A 34 2.56 7.71 -6.99
C GLN A 34 2.08 6.77 -5.88
N CYS A 35 2.78 5.65 -5.73
CA CYS A 35 2.48 4.60 -4.75
C CYS A 35 3.57 4.53 -3.66
N LEU A 36 4.78 5.01 -3.97
CA LEU A 36 5.89 5.15 -3.03
C LEU A 36 6.09 6.63 -2.72
N ARG A 37 6.16 7.00 -1.45
CA ARG A 37 6.26 8.39 -1.00
C ARG A 37 7.70 8.89 -0.90
N SER A 38 8.66 8.01 -0.66
CA SER A 38 10.05 8.41 -0.36
C SER A 38 11.08 7.53 -1.04
N GLU A 39 12.30 8.04 -1.19
CA GLU A 39 13.43 7.27 -1.71
C GLU A 39 13.73 6.03 -0.86
N GLU A 40 13.53 6.11 0.47
CA GLU A 40 13.68 4.92 1.34
C GLU A 40 12.66 3.82 0.98
N GLU A 41 11.42 4.18 0.66
CA GLU A 41 10.42 3.21 0.20
C GLU A 41 10.79 2.60 -1.15
N VAL A 42 11.40 3.37 -2.06
CA VAL A 42 11.93 2.86 -3.35
C VAL A 42 13.04 1.86 -3.12
N GLU A 43 14.02 2.19 -2.27
CA GLU A 43 15.14 1.30 -1.94
C GLU A 43 14.66 0.01 -1.27
N LEU A 44 13.71 0.11 -0.34
CA LEU A 44 13.15 -1.06 0.35
C LEU A 44 12.29 -1.92 -0.57
N MET A 45 11.54 -1.32 -1.50
CA MET A 45 10.79 -2.04 -2.52
C MET A 45 11.73 -2.82 -3.46
N ALA A 46 12.82 -2.20 -3.92
CA ALA A 46 13.84 -2.88 -4.71
C ALA A 46 14.48 -4.05 -3.95
N GLY A 47 14.73 -3.87 -2.65
CA GLY A 47 15.24 -4.92 -1.77
C GLY A 47 14.28 -6.10 -1.62
N LEU A 48 12.97 -5.84 -1.56
CA LEU A 48 11.94 -6.86 -1.57
C LEU A 48 11.91 -7.62 -2.91
N GLY A 49 11.96 -6.91 -4.04
CA GLY A 49 12.09 -7.50 -5.39
C GLY A 49 13.28 -8.45 -5.50
N ALA A 50 14.46 -7.98 -5.09
CA ALA A 50 15.68 -8.79 -5.11
C ALA A 50 15.58 -10.04 -4.23
N ALA A 51 15.00 -9.94 -3.03
CA ALA A 51 14.81 -11.09 -2.14
C ALA A 51 13.86 -12.13 -2.74
N PHE A 52 12.76 -11.68 -3.35
CA PHE A 52 11.78 -12.55 -3.98
C PHE A 52 12.36 -13.24 -5.24
N ASN A 53 13.03 -12.48 -6.11
CA ASN A 53 13.69 -13.03 -7.30
C ASN A 53 14.75 -14.07 -6.95
N ALA A 54 15.50 -13.88 -5.86
CA ALA A 54 16.46 -14.89 -5.40
C ALA A 54 15.78 -16.23 -5.01
N VAL A 55 14.55 -16.18 -4.48
CA VAL A 55 13.76 -17.38 -4.23
C VAL A 55 13.29 -17.98 -5.55
N GLN A 56 12.71 -17.18 -6.44
CA GLN A 56 12.25 -17.63 -7.77
C GLN A 56 13.38 -18.30 -8.58
N ASP A 57 14.56 -17.71 -8.61
CA ASP A 57 15.74 -18.25 -9.29
C ASP A 57 16.16 -19.62 -8.72
N SER A 58 15.90 -19.87 -7.44
CA SER A 58 16.27 -21.12 -6.76
C SER A 58 15.27 -22.25 -6.96
N ILE A 59 13.96 -21.95 -6.99
CA ILE A 59 12.90 -22.99 -6.99
C ILE A 59 12.07 -23.02 -8.29
N GLY A 60 12.26 -22.02 -9.15
CA GLY A 60 11.50 -21.80 -10.38
C GLY A 60 10.25 -20.95 -10.13
N SER A 61 9.97 -20.01 -11.02
CA SER A 61 8.84 -19.08 -10.89
C SER A 61 7.47 -19.77 -10.90
N ALA A 62 7.35 -20.93 -11.57
CA ALA A 62 6.10 -21.71 -11.66
C ALA A 62 5.90 -22.73 -10.52
N ALA A 63 6.67 -22.64 -9.43
CA ALA A 63 6.50 -23.51 -8.27
C ALA A 63 5.21 -23.18 -7.51
N PRO A 64 4.54 -24.16 -6.87
CA PRO A 64 3.38 -23.89 -6.04
C PRO A 64 3.78 -23.18 -4.73
N ASP A 65 2.84 -22.44 -4.12
CA ASP A 65 3.04 -21.63 -2.92
C ASP A 65 3.76 -22.36 -1.78
N GLU A 66 3.37 -23.59 -1.49
CA GLU A 66 3.99 -24.44 -0.47
C GLU A 66 5.51 -24.58 -0.67
N VAL A 67 6.00 -24.61 -1.90
CA VAL A 67 7.44 -24.69 -2.21
C VAL A 67 8.13 -23.33 -1.98
N TYR A 68 7.44 -22.21 -2.22
CA TYR A 68 7.93 -20.89 -1.84
C TYR A 68 8.05 -20.76 -0.32
N LEU A 69 7.00 -21.12 0.40
CA LEU A 69 6.93 -21.00 1.86
C LEU A 69 7.97 -21.89 2.57
N ASP A 70 8.26 -23.07 2.01
CA ASP A 70 9.28 -24.00 2.52
C ASP A 70 10.71 -23.63 2.07
N SER A 71 10.88 -22.64 1.19
CA SER A 71 12.20 -22.21 0.72
C SER A 71 13.03 -21.60 1.86
N PRO A 72 14.32 -21.99 2.02
CA PRO A 72 15.21 -21.36 2.99
C PRO A 72 15.32 -19.83 2.83
N GLY A 73 15.15 -19.32 1.60
CA GLY A 73 15.20 -17.90 1.29
C GLY A 73 13.93 -17.11 1.67
N TRP A 74 12.82 -17.79 1.95
CA TRP A 74 11.53 -17.15 2.20
C TRP A 74 11.54 -16.18 3.39
N SER A 75 12.27 -16.55 4.45
CA SER A 75 12.43 -15.69 5.63
C SER A 75 13.02 -14.31 5.30
N ALA A 76 13.87 -14.20 4.28
CA ALA A 76 14.43 -12.93 3.83
C ALA A 76 13.38 -12.08 3.10
N VAL A 77 12.51 -12.70 2.30
CA VAL A 77 11.37 -12.03 1.65
C VAL A 77 10.44 -11.43 2.71
N VAL A 78 10.06 -12.22 3.71
CA VAL A 78 9.20 -11.76 4.81
C VAL A 78 9.84 -10.61 5.59
N ALA A 79 11.15 -10.68 5.86
CA ALA A 79 11.87 -9.62 6.56
C ALA A 79 11.91 -8.31 5.74
N ALA A 80 12.17 -8.40 4.43
CA ALA A 80 12.15 -7.24 3.53
C ALA A 80 10.76 -6.61 3.45
N ALA A 81 9.71 -7.43 3.27
CA ALA A 81 8.33 -6.98 3.22
C ALA A 81 7.90 -6.30 4.52
N ALA A 82 8.25 -6.90 5.67
CA ALA A 82 7.93 -6.32 6.99
C ALA A 82 8.58 -4.94 7.18
N ARG A 83 9.84 -4.79 6.76
CA ARG A 83 10.54 -3.50 6.86
C ARG A 83 9.90 -2.45 5.94
N LEU A 84 9.59 -2.81 4.70
CA LEU A 84 8.91 -1.91 3.77
C LEU A 84 7.56 -1.45 4.33
N ALA A 85 6.72 -2.39 4.77
CA ALA A 85 5.41 -2.10 5.34
C ALA A 85 5.51 -1.16 6.57
N GLN A 86 6.51 -1.37 7.43
CA GLN A 86 6.75 -0.50 8.58
C GLN A 86 7.03 0.95 8.16
N VAL A 87 7.86 1.16 7.14
CA VAL A 87 8.21 2.50 6.64
C VAL A 87 7.00 3.16 5.99
N MET A 88 6.27 2.44 5.13
CA MET A 88 5.07 2.96 4.46
C MET A 88 4.01 3.41 5.47
N VAL A 89 3.68 2.56 6.46
CA VAL A 89 2.72 2.89 7.51
C VAL A 89 3.18 4.09 8.35
N SER A 90 4.48 4.14 8.69
CA SER A 90 5.03 5.27 9.45
C SER A 90 4.92 6.58 8.67
N ASN A 91 5.20 6.55 7.36
CA ASN A 91 5.10 7.69 6.48
C ASN A 91 3.64 8.14 6.28
N ASP A 92 2.70 7.20 6.17
CA ASP A 92 1.26 7.50 6.10
C ASP A 92 0.75 8.16 7.37
N HIS A 93 1.12 7.62 8.53
CA HIS A 93 0.78 8.22 9.82
C HIS A 93 1.36 9.62 9.97
N LEU A 94 2.62 9.83 9.56
CA LEU A 94 3.25 11.14 9.59
C LEU A 94 2.53 12.14 8.67
N ALA A 95 2.17 11.71 7.46
CA ALA A 95 1.42 12.54 6.51
C ALA A 95 0.04 12.91 7.08
N LEU A 96 -0.68 11.95 7.66
CA LEU A 96 -1.98 12.18 8.27
C LEU A 96 -1.88 13.13 9.48
N SER A 97 -0.87 12.98 10.34
CA SER A 97 -0.63 13.89 11.45
C SER A 97 -0.39 15.31 10.97
N LYS A 98 0.44 15.50 9.94
CA LYS A 98 0.71 16.83 9.35
C LYS A 98 -0.56 17.48 8.78
N LEU A 99 -1.43 16.70 8.14
CA LEU A 99 -2.73 17.19 7.64
C LEU A 99 -3.64 17.62 8.79
N HIS A 100 -3.72 16.80 9.85
CA HIS A 100 -4.49 17.13 11.04
C HIS A 100 -3.99 18.42 11.71
N ASP A 101 -2.67 18.57 11.87
CA ASP A 101 -2.03 19.75 12.46
C ASP A 101 -2.22 21.02 11.59
N ALA A 102 -2.33 20.84 10.27
CA ALA A 102 -2.70 21.90 9.32
C ALA A 102 -4.20 22.24 9.33
N GLY A 103 -5.00 21.59 10.18
CA GLY A 103 -6.43 21.88 10.36
C GLY A 103 -7.37 21.10 9.45
N TYR A 104 -6.87 20.16 8.63
CA TYR A 104 -7.74 19.26 7.86
C TYR A 104 -8.36 18.22 8.78
N ARG A 105 -9.69 18.27 8.94
CA ARG A 105 -10.46 17.26 9.68
C ARG A 105 -11.30 16.44 8.70
N TRP A 106 -11.17 15.11 8.78
CA TRP A 106 -12.05 14.18 8.08
C TRP A 106 -13.24 13.79 8.98
N PRO A 107 -14.49 13.73 8.48
CA PRO A 107 -14.91 14.08 7.12
C PRO A 107 -14.71 15.56 6.86
N LEU A 108 -14.27 15.92 5.65
CA LEU A 108 -14.26 17.30 5.19
C LEU A 108 -15.69 17.80 5.35
N GLY A 109 -15.91 18.72 6.30
CA GLY A 109 -17.25 19.09 6.74
C GLY A 109 -18.14 19.41 5.55
N THR A 110 -19.31 18.76 5.46
CA THR A 110 -20.42 19.35 4.71
C THR A 110 -20.65 20.73 5.28
N GLU A 111 -20.39 21.76 4.47
CA GLU A 111 -20.66 23.16 4.76
C GLU A 111 -22.02 23.28 5.48
N PRO A 112 -22.13 24.05 6.59
CA PRO A 112 -23.42 24.34 7.15
C PRO A 112 -24.20 25.14 6.11
N VAL A 113 -25.31 24.56 5.63
CA VAL A 113 -26.30 25.27 4.82
C VAL A 113 -26.61 26.57 5.55
N ALA A 114 -26.22 27.70 4.95
CA ALA A 114 -26.53 29.01 5.47
C ALA A 114 -28.04 29.07 5.69
N SER A 115 -28.45 29.10 6.96
CA SER A 115 -29.84 29.29 7.35
C SER A 115 -30.27 30.62 6.75
N GLY A 116 -31.17 30.55 5.77
CA GLY A 116 -31.79 31.74 5.19
C GLY A 116 -32.39 32.59 6.30
N THR A 117 -31.94 33.82 6.40
CA THR A 117 -32.66 34.87 7.11
C THR A 117 -33.77 35.31 6.17
N ASP A 118 -34.97 34.77 6.40
CA ASP A 118 -36.20 35.44 6.02
C ASP A 118 -36.76 36.15 7.26
N ASP A 119 -37.58 37.17 7.01
CA ASP A 119 -38.27 38.05 7.95
C ASP A 119 -37.53 39.29 8.45
N GLN A 120 -37.67 40.37 7.66
CA GLN A 120 -38.02 41.66 8.27
C GLN A 120 -39.08 42.41 7.45
N HIS A 121 -40.31 42.20 7.91
CA HIS A 121 -41.50 43.03 7.85
C HIS A 121 -41.21 44.55 7.72
N SER A 122 -41.87 45.22 6.77
CA SER A 122 -42.22 46.64 6.87
C SER A 122 -43.43 46.94 5.98
N ASP A 123 -44.59 46.81 6.58
CA ASP A 123 -45.81 47.54 6.20
C ASP A 123 -45.65 49.00 6.62
N SER A 124 -45.86 49.95 5.69
CA SER A 124 -46.60 51.22 5.85
C SER A 124 -46.54 52.04 4.57
#